data_AF-A0A831RU36-F1
#
_entry.id   AF-A0A831RU36-F1
#
_cell.length_a   1.000
_cell.length_b   1.000
_cell.length_c   1.000
_cell.angle_alpha   90.00
_cell.angle_beta   90.00
_cell.angle_gamma   90.00
#
_symmetry.space_group_name_H-M   'P 1'
#
loop_
_entity.id
_entity.type
_entity.pdbx_description
1 polymer ?
#
loop_
_entity_poly.entity_id
_entity_poly.type
_entity_poly.pdbx_seq_one_letter_code
_entity_poly.pdbx_strand_id
1 'polypeptide(L)'
;MNPRVAVASTDGFESQAHGLARRLSLEMTVPDDPRPDFLLHFIDDRLQLQQAGNKAPGPVYVDFVAGKAAYRRQQGEGRRTPLARAVGFKPGFVPRVIDATAGLGQDALVLATLGCTVTLVEQSPVVHALLEDGLRRAAESPETYAIVSRMSLVHADSAGYLEALPRHERPDAIYLDPM
;
A
#
# COMPACT_ATOMS: atom_id res chain seq x y z
N MET A 1 1.42 -24.68 2.77
CA MET A 1 2.85 -24.34 2.91
C MET A 1 2.93 -22.83 2.74
N ASN A 2 3.51 -22.09 3.68
CA ASN A 2 3.63 -20.63 3.52
C ASN A 2 4.61 -20.33 2.38
N PRO A 3 4.31 -19.39 1.49
CA PRO A 3 5.19 -19.05 0.39
C PRO A 3 6.51 -18.50 0.93
N ARG A 4 7.63 -18.93 0.35
CA ARG A 4 8.97 -18.46 0.70
C ARG A 4 9.23 -17.14 -0.01
N VAL A 5 9.36 -16.07 0.78
CA VAL A 5 9.74 -14.74 0.29
C VAL A 5 11.20 -14.48 0.65
N ALA A 6 12.00 -13.99 -0.29
CA ALA A 6 13.36 -13.54 -0.05
C ALA A 6 13.56 -12.13 -0.61
N VAL A 7 14.52 -11.39 -0.04
CA VAL A 7 14.91 -10.08 -0.56
C VAL A 7 16.08 -10.27 -1.52
N ALA A 8 15.91 -9.87 -2.78
CA ALA A 8 16.99 -9.93 -3.74
C ALA A 8 17.78 -8.61 -3.76
N SER A 9 19.11 -8.72 -3.72
CA SER A 9 20.00 -7.59 -3.95
C SER A 9 20.11 -7.32 -5.44
N THR A 10 19.86 -6.09 -5.85
CA THR A 10 20.03 -5.58 -7.21
C THR A 10 21.07 -4.47 -7.19
N ASP A 11 21.79 -4.30 -8.30
CA ASP A 11 22.86 -3.31 -8.42
C ASP A 11 22.35 -1.90 -8.09
N GLY A 12 23.04 -1.23 -7.17
CA GLY A 12 22.70 0.14 -6.74
C GLY A 12 21.63 0.24 -5.64
N PHE A 13 21.07 -0.88 -5.18
CA PHE A 13 20.09 -0.92 -4.09
C PHE A 13 20.50 -1.84 -2.93
N GLU A 14 21.79 -2.18 -2.82
CA GLU A 14 22.29 -3.15 -1.86
C GLU A 14 21.98 -2.72 -0.43
N SER A 15 22.20 -1.45 -0.09
CA SER A 15 21.90 -0.92 1.25
C SER A 15 20.40 -1.02 1.59
N GLN A 16 19.54 -0.64 0.64
CA GLN A 16 18.08 -0.72 0.79
C GLN A 16 17.63 -2.16 0.95
N ALA A 17 18.16 -3.09 0.15
CA ALA A 17 17.86 -4.52 0.23
C ALA A 17 18.25 -5.10 1.59
N HIS A 18 19.47 -4.83 2.08
CA HIS A 18 19.90 -5.29 3.40
C HIS A 18 19.09 -4.68 4.54
N GLY A 19 18.70 -3.40 4.43
CA GLY A 19 17.81 -2.74 5.38
C GLY A 19 16.44 -3.42 5.43
N LEU A 20 15.86 -3.69 4.26
CA LEU A 20 14.56 -4.34 4.12
C LEU A 20 14.57 -5.78 4.65
N ALA A 21 15.57 -6.58 4.28
CA ALA A 21 15.72 -7.95 4.75
C ALA A 21 15.79 -8.03 6.29
N ARG A 22 16.59 -7.16 6.92
CA ARG A 22 16.65 -7.07 8.38
C ARG A 22 15.32 -6.66 9.00
N ARG A 23 14.66 -5.63 8.44
CA ARG A 23 13.39 -5.11 8.96
C ARG A 23 12.28 -6.15 8.88
N LEU A 24 12.21 -6.93 7.80
CA LEU A 24 11.17 -7.93 7.58
C LEU A 24 11.58 -9.34 8.07
N SER A 25 12.80 -9.51 8.60
CA SER A 25 13.38 -10.81 8.98
C SER A 25 13.35 -11.84 7.83
N LEU A 26 13.68 -11.40 6.62
CA LEU A 26 13.72 -12.23 5.40
C LEU A 26 15.16 -12.56 5.00
N GLU A 27 15.35 -13.71 4.35
CA GLU A 27 16.65 -14.10 3.79
C GLU A 27 17.01 -13.21 2.59
N MET A 28 18.31 -12.89 2.48
CA MET A 28 18.87 -12.25 1.29
C MET A 28 19.16 -13.29 0.21
N THR A 29 18.95 -12.92 -1.04
CA THR A 29 19.30 -13.75 -2.19
C THR A 29 19.70 -12.92 -3.42
N VAL A 30 19.91 -13.60 -4.54
CA VAL A 30 20.17 -13.03 -5.87
C VAL A 30 18.91 -13.09 -6.75
N PRO A 31 18.74 -12.20 -7.74
CA PRO A 31 17.52 -12.12 -8.55
C PRO A 31 17.12 -13.41 -9.30
N ASP A 32 18.09 -14.25 -9.67
CA ASP A 32 17.85 -15.48 -10.43
C ASP A 32 17.77 -16.75 -9.56
N ASP A 33 17.70 -16.60 -8.23
CA ASP A 33 17.59 -17.75 -7.32
C ASP A 33 16.22 -18.45 -7.49
N PRO A 34 16.19 -19.75 -7.85
CA PRO A 34 14.94 -20.49 -8.03
C PRO A 34 14.34 -21.01 -6.71
N ARG A 35 15.01 -20.83 -5.57
CA ARG A 35 14.57 -21.37 -4.27
C ARG A 35 13.37 -20.65 -3.64
N PRO A 36 13.27 -19.30 -3.61
CA PRO A 36 12.09 -18.63 -3.09
C PRO A 36 10.93 -18.68 -4.08
N ASP A 37 9.70 -18.66 -3.58
CA ASP A 37 8.49 -18.55 -4.40
C ASP A 37 8.32 -17.10 -4.90
N PHE A 38 8.74 -16.13 -4.08
CA PHE A 38 8.67 -14.70 -4.38
C PHE A 38 9.96 -13.96 -4.00
N LEU A 39 10.31 -13.01 -4.84
CA LEU A 39 11.41 -12.08 -4.65
C LEU A 39 10.88 -10.68 -4.39
N LEU A 40 11.38 -10.07 -3.32
CA LEU A 40 11.16 -8.67 -3.00
C LEU A 40 12.44 -7.91 -3.32
N HIS A 41 12.39 -6.96 -4.25
CA HIS A 41 13.59 -6.25 -4.71
C HIS A 41 13.30 -4.84 -5.22
N PHE A 42 14.35 -4.02 -5.23
CA PHE A 42 14.29 -2.67 -5.77
C PHE A 42 14.74 -2.66 -7.23
N ILE A 43 13.96 -2.03 -8.11
CA ILE A 43 14.30 -1.79 -9.52
C ILE A 43 13.80 -0.39 -9.86
N ASP A 44 14.58 0.44 -10.55
CA ASP A 44 14.18 1.82 -10.94
C ASP A 44 13.59 2.66 -9.78
N ASP A 45 14.20 2.59 -8.59
CA ASP A 45 13.75 3.26 -7.35
C ASP A 45 12.37 2.85 -6.81
N ARG A 46 11.80 1.73 -7.28
CA ARG A 46 10.57 1.14 -6.72
C ARG A 46 10.83 -0.19 -6.06
N LEU A 47 10.14 -0.45 -4.96
CA LEU A 47 10.04 -1.78 -4.38
C LEU A 47 8.95 -2.58 -5.09
N GLN A 48 9.27 -3.81 -5.49
CA GLN A 48 8.32 -4.69 -6.15
C GLN A 48 8.44 -6.14 -5.67
N LEU A 49 7.32 -6.87 -5.73
CA LEU A 49 7.23 -8.30 -5.47
C LEU A 49 7.08 -9.04 -6.79
N GLN A 50 7.96 -9.99 -7.05
CA GLN A 50 8.00 -10.77 -8.27
C GLN A 50 7.90 -12.26 -7.92
N GLN A 51 6.97 -12.99 -8.54
CA GLN A 51 6.97 -14.45 -8.43
C GLN A 51 8.19 -15.00 -9.19
N ALA A 52 8.88 -15.99 -8.61
CA ALA A 52 10.03 -16.62 -9.25
C ALA A 52 9.61 -17.56 -10.41
N GLY A 53 10.49 -17.69 -11.42
CA GLY A 53 10.37 -18.69 -12.48
C GLY A 53 9.98 -18.16 -13.88
N ASN A 54 10.26 -18.97 -14.90
CA ASN A 54 10.24 -18.58 -16.33
C ASN A 54 8.87 -18.21 -16.93
N LYS A 55 7.78 -18.35 -16.18
CA LYS A 55 6.41 -17.98 -16.61
C LYS A 55 5.67 -17.18 -15.55
N ALA A 56 6.41 -16.55 -14.64
CA ALA A 56 5.81 -15.72 -13.62
C ALA A 56 5.03 -14.56 -14.24
N PRO A 57 3.90 -14.15 -13.65
CA PRO A 57 3.25 -12.89 -14.01
C PRO A 57 4.20 -11.72 -13.76
N GLY A 58 3.87 -10.56 -14.32
CA GLY A 58 4.63 -9.33 -14.06
C GLY A 58 4.66 -8.95 -12.58
N PRO A 59 5.58 -8.06 -12.18
CA PRO A 59 5.77 -7.72 -10.77
C PRO A 59 4.57 -6.95 -10.22
N VAL A 60 4.34 -7.10 -8.92
CA VAL A 60 3.36 -6.34 -8.16
C VAL A 60 4.09 -5.24 -7.39
N TYR A 61 3.65 -4.00 -7.59
CA TYR A 61 4.15 -2.83 -6.87
C TYR A 61 3.02 -1.80 -6.73
N VAL A 62 3.16 -0.89 -5.78
CA VAL A 62 2.19 0.19 -5.58
C VAL A 62 2.61 1.41 -6.39
N ASP A 63 1.76 1.88 -7.29
CA ASP A 63 1.98 3.10 -8.04
C ASP A 63 0.75 4.00 -7.97
N PHE A 64 0.89 5.08 -7.22
CA PHE A 64 -0.11 6.12 -7.13
C PHE A 64 0.14 7.26 -8.10
N VAL A 65 1.29 7.36 -8.76
CA VAL A 65 1.60 8.50 -9.64
C VAL A 65 1.03 8.24 -11.04
N ALA A 66 1.28 7.07 -11.62
CA ALA A 66 0.90 6.75 -13.00
C ALA A 66 -0.21 5.68 -13.11
N GLY A 67 -0.46 5.23 -14.35
CA GLY A 67 -1.34 4.10 -14.64
C GLY A 67 -2.81 4.27 -14.25
N LYS A 68 -3.41 3.19 -13.73
CA LYS A 68 -4.84 3.16 -13.36
C LYS A 68 -5.18 4.17 -12.27
N ALA A 69 -4.25 4.44 -11.35
CA ALA A 69 -4.42 5.43 -10.30
C ALA A 69 -4.56 6.84 -10.89
N ALA A 70 -3.66 7.22 -11.80
CA ALA A 70 -3.72 8.51 -12.51
C ALA A 70 -5.03 8.68 -13.27
N TYR A 71 -5.43 7.66 -14.02
CA TYR A 71 -6.66 7.67 -14.80
C TYR A 71 -7.90 7.88 -13.92
N ARG A 72 -8.03 7.14 -12.81
CA ARG A 72 -9.17 7.28 -11.88
C ARG A 72 -9.23 8.65 -11.21
N ARG A 73 -8.08 9.26 -10.90
CA ARG A 73 -8.02 10.63 -10.36
C ARG A 73 -8.53 11.67 -11.35
N GLN A 74 -8.09 11.58 -12.61
CA GLN A 74 -8.40 12.57 -13.64
C GLN A 74 -9.87 12.56 -14.07
N GLN A 75 -10.56 11.42 -14.02
CA GLN A 75 -11.96 11.34 -14.44
C GLN A 75 -12.95 11.93 -13.41
N GLY A 76 -12.53 12.28 -12.19
CA GLY A 76 -13.40 12.90 -11.20
C GLY A 76 -14.60 12.05 -10.74
N GLU A 77 -14.63 10.76 -11.12
CA GLU A 77 -15.74 9.83 -10.87
C GLU A 77 -15.93 9.51 -9.38
N GLY A 78 -14.93 9.81 -8.55
CA GLY A 78 -14.88 9.41 -7.14
C GLY A 78 -16.10 9.83 -6.31
N ARG A 79 -16.70 11.01 -6.56
CA ARG A 79 -17.78 11.54 -5.70
C ARG A 79 -19.09 10.75 -5.78
N ARG A 80 -19.30 9.98 -6.84
CA ARG A 80 -20.51 9.17 -7.05
C ARG A 80 -20.24 7.68 -7.03
N THR A 81 -19.04 7.24 -6.63
CA THR A 81 -18.74 5.82 -6.53
C THR A 81 -19.56 5.16 -5.41
N PRO A 82 -19.90 3.88 -5.55
CA PRO A 82 -20.50 3.10 -4.46
C PRO A 82 -19.67 3.17 -3.18
N LEU A 83 -18.33 3.13 -3.30
CA LEU A 83 -17.41 3.26 -2.17
C LEU A 83 -17.59 4.58 -1.41
N ALA A 84 -17.60 5.72 -2.12
CA ALA A 84 -17.78 7.03 -1.49
C ALA A 84 -19.11 7.10 -0.72
N ARG A 85 -20.18 6.57 -1.31
CA ARG A 85 -21.50 6.54 -0.66
C ARG A 85 -21.52 5.60 0.55
N ALA A 86 -20.85 4.46 0.48
CA ALA A 86 -20.78 3.48 1.57
C ALA A 86 -20.08 4.05 2.81
N VAL A 87 -19.02 4.86 2.64
CA VAL A 87 -18.34 5.53 3.75
C VAL A 87 -19.03 6.84 4.20
N GLY A 88 -20.18 7.17 3.62
CA GLY A 88 -20.98 8.34 4.01
C GLY A 88 -20.51 9.69 3.44
N PHE A 89 -19.63 9.69 2.44
CA PHE A 89 -19.18 10.92 1.77
C PHE A 89 -20.37 11.66 1.14
N LYS A 90 -20.53 12.95 1.46
CA LYS A 90 -21.60 13.81 0.92
C LYS A 90 -21.23 15.30 1.00
N PRO A 91 -21.91 16.19 0.27
CA PRO A 91 -21.68 17.64 0.40
C PRO A 91 -21.77 18.09 1.87
N GLY A 92 -20.75 18.82 2.34
CA GLY A 92 -20.66 19.30 3.73
C GLY A 92 -20.14 18.29 4.75
N PHE A 93 -19.84 17.05 4.34
CA PHE A 93 -19.28 16.03 5.24
C PHE A 93 -18.25 15.15 4.53
N VAL A 94 -16.99 15.26 4.97
CA VAL A 94 -15.87 14.47 4.48
C VAL A 94 -15.38 13.57 5.62
N PRO A 95 -15.61 12.24 5.56
CA PRO A 95 -15.33 11.36 6.69
C PRO A 95 -13.83 11.14 6.91
N ARG A 96 -13.46 10.94 8.17
CA ARG A 96 -12.23 10.22 8.57
C ARG A 96 -12.49 8.73 8.45
N VAL A 97 -11.64 8.02 7.72
CA VAL A 97 -11.84 6.59 7.43
C VAL A 97 -10.65 5.79 7.95
N ILE A 98 -10.91 4.63 8.56
CA ILE A 98 -9.90 3.59 8.71
C ILE A 98 -10.17 2.53 7.64
N ASP A 99 -9.21 2.31 6.75
CA ASP A 99 -9.15 1.14 5.88
C ASP A 99 -8.42 0.04 6.66
N ALA A 100 -9.18 -0.92 7.16
CA ALA A 100 -8.69 -1.96 8.06
C ALA A 100 -8.14 -3.20 7.32
N THR A 101 -8.08 -3.14 5.99
CA THR A 101 -7.55 -4.20 5.10
C THR A 101 -6.85 -3.53 3.91
N ALA A 102 -5.90 -2.64 4.20
CA ALA A 102 -5.40 -1.66 3.23
C ALA A 102 -4.88 -2.27 1.91
N GLY A 103 -4.25 -3.44 1.97
CA GLY A 103 -3.73 -4.11 0.79
C GLY A 103 -2.78 -3.21 0.00
N LEU A 104 -3.08 -2.99 -1.29
CA LEU A 104 -2.30 -2.09 -2.16
C LEU A 104 -2.78 -0.63 -2.12
N GLY A 105 -3.72 -0.28 -1.23
CA GLY A 105 -4.16 1.08 -0.97
C GLY A 105 -5.00 1.73 -2.08
N GLN A 106 -5.59 0.93 -2.99
CA GLN A 106 -6.33 1.47 -4.13
C GLN A 106 -7.60 2.22 -3.70
N ASP A 107 -8.40 1.62 -2.83
CA ASP A 107 -9.64 2.25 -2.35
C ASP A 107 -9.34 3.39 -1.37
N ALA A 108 -8.33 3.22 -0.51
CA ALA A 108 -7.79 4.32 0.30
C ALA A 108 -7.37 5.53 -0.54
N LEU A 109 -6.70 5.33 -1.69
CA LEU A 109 -6.34 6.42 -2.61
C LEU A 109 -7.58 7.10 -3.19
N VAL A 110 -8.61 6.34 -3.57
CA VAL A 110 -9.89 6.89 -4.06
C VAL A 110 -10.52 7.77 -2.99
N LEU A 111 -10.59 7.30 -1.75
CA LEU A 111 -11.13 8.06 -0.62
C LEU A 111 -10.30 9.31 -0.33
N ALA A 112 -8.97 9.20 -0.30
CA ALA A 112 -8.07 10.33 -0.10
C ALA A 112 -8.19 11.38 -1.22
N THR A 113 -8.40 10.95 -2.47
CA THR A 113 -8.64 11.83 -3.62
C THR A 113 -9.93 12.65 -3.45
N LEU A 114 -10.92 12.12 -2.71
CA LEU A 114 -12.14 12.83 -2.36
C LEU A 114 -11.99 13.82 -1.20
N GLY A 115 -10.82 13.82 -0.57
CA GLY A 115 -10.48 14.66 0.57
C GLY A 115 -10.59 13.97 1.92
N CYS A 116 -10.99 12.69 1.97
CA CYS A 116 -11.01 11.93 3.23
C CYS A 116 -9.61 11.83 3.82
N THR A 117 -9.51 11.89 5.15
CA THR A 117 -8.32 11.43 5.87
C THR A 117 -8.47 9.94 6.08
N VAL A 118 -7.48 9.16 5.62
CA VAL A 118 -7.53 7.70 5.62
C VAL A 118 -6.36 7.15 6.43
N THR A 119 -6.66 6.32 7.42
CA THR A 119 -5.64 5.49 8.07
C THR A 119 -5.69 4.10 7.42
N LEU A 120 -4.57 3.65 6.88
CA LEU A 120 -4.40 2.38 6.20
C LEU A 120 -3.77 1.40 7.20
N VAL A 121 -4.48 0.33 7.52
CA VAL A 121 -3.97 -0.72 8.40
C VAL A 121 -3.68 -1.95 7.54
N GLU A 122 -2.42 -2.36 7.53
CA GLU A 122 -1.97 -3.56 6.82
C GLU A 122 -1.20 -4.46 7.78
N GLN A 123 -1.54 -5.75 7.80
CA GLN A 123 -0.90 -6.73 8.69
C GLN A 123 0.32 -7.39 8.04
N SER A 124 0.28 -7.60 6.72
CA SER A 124 1.31 -8.30 5.99
C SER A 124 2.56 -7.42 5.88
N PRO A 125 3.69 -7.83 6.46
CA PRO A 125 4.91 -7.00 6.46
C PRO A 125 5.42 -6.73 5.04
N VAL A 126 5.22 -7.66 4.10
CA VAL A 126 5.61 -7.50 2.70
C VAL A 126 4.69 -6.50 1.99
N VAL A 127 3.37 -6.63 2.15
CA VAL A 127 2.41 -5.72 1.51
C VAL A 127 2.54 -4.32 2.09
N HIS A 128 2.70 -4.21 3.41
CA HIS A 128 2.98 -2.95 4.09
C HIS A 128 4.23 -2.27 3.51
N ALA A 129 5.33 -3.00 3.30
CA ALA A 129 6.55 -2.43 2.72
C ALA A 129 6.35 -1.94 1.27
N LEU A 130 5.57 -2.68 0.45
CA LEU A 130 5.22 -2.23 -0.91
C LEU A 130 4.38 -0.94 -0.89
N LEU A 131 3.41 -0.87 0.01
CA LEU A 131 2.54 0.29 0.17
C LEU A 131 3.29 1.51 0.72
N GLU A 132 4.20 1.30 1.68
CA GLU A 132 5.10 2.33 2.21
C GLU A 132 5.97 2.94 1.10
N ASP A 133 6.59 2.11 0.25
CA ASP A 133 7.36 2.59 -0.89
C ASP A 133 6.49 3.37 -1.90
N GLY A 134 5.27 2.87 -2.19
CA GLY A 134 4.31 3.56 -3.05
C GLY A 134 3.88 4.92 -2.53
N LEU A 135 3.62 5.04 -1.22
CA LEU A 135 3.30 6.31 -0.56
C LEU A 135 4.48 7.28 -0.58
N ARG A 136 5.70 6.80 -0.31
CA ARG A 136 6.93 7.60 -0.39
C ARG A 136 7.08 8.24 -1.76
N ARG A 137 7.07 7.43 -2.83
CA ARG A 137 7.23 7.94 -4.21
C ARG A 137 6.10 8.89 -4.61
N ALA A 138 4.88 8.64 -4.16
CA ALA A 138 3.76 9.55 -4.40
C ALA A 138 3.90 10.89 -3.65
N ALA A 139 4.52 10.90 -2.47
CA ALA A 139 4.79 12.14 -1.74
C ALA A 139 5.83 13.03 -2.47
N GLU A 140 6.65 12.46 -3.33
CA GLU A 140 7.64 13.20 -4.14
C GLU A 140 7.03 13.83 -5.40
N SER A 141 5.82 13.40 -5.82
CA SER A 141 5.11 13.94 -6.99
C SER A 141 4.16 15.08 -6.60
N PRO A 142 4.28 16.28 -7.22
CA PRO A 142 3.36 17.40 -6.96
C PRO A 142 1.88 17.06 -7.20
N GLU A 143 1.60 16.17 -8.15
CA GLU A 143 0.24 15.76 -8.53
C GLU A 143 -0.43 14.88 -7.46
N THR A 144 0.36 14.21 -6.63
CA THR A 144 -0.16 13.20 -5.67
C THR A 144 0.14 13.54 -4.22
N TYR A 145 1.10 14.44 -3.95
CA TYR A 145 1.48 14.90 -2.61
C TYR A 145 0.28 15.28 -1.73
N ALA A 146 -0.63 16.11 -2.24
CA ALA A 146 -1.79 16.58 -1.46
C ALA A 146 -2.84 15.49 -1.17
N ILE A 147 -2.80 14.37 -1.91
CA ILE A 147 -3.68 13.22 -1.74
C ILE A 147 -3.08 12.30 -0.69
N VAL A 148 -1.82 11.89 -0.90
CA VAL A 148 -1.15 10.94 0.01
C VAL A 148 -0.82 11.56 1.36
N SER A 149 -0.74 12.88 1.48
CA SER A 149 -0.64 13.56 2.78
C SER A 149 -1.87 13.37 3.68
N ARG A 150 -2.98 12.87 3.13
CA ARG A 150 -4.19 12.47 3.89
C ARG A 150 -4.18 11.00 4.28
N MET A 151 -3.15 10.26 3.88
CA MET A 151 -3.03 8.81 4.07
C MET A 151 -1.96 8.54 5.14
N SER A 152 -2.31 7.77 6.16
CA SER A 152 -1.38 7.37 7.23
C SER A 152 -1.34 5.85 7.29
N LEU A 153 -0.16 5.26 7.09
CA LEU A 153 0.03 3.82 7.06
C LEU A 153 0.44 3.29 8.44
N VAL A 154 -0.19 2.21 8.87
CA VAL A 154 0.06 1.51 10.13
C VAL A 154 0.29 0.03 9.85
N HIS A 155 1.43 -0.50 10.30
CA HIS A 155 1.69 -1.94 10.31
C HIS A 155 1.08 -2.58 11.57
N ALA A 156 -0.08 -3.21 11.44
CA ALA A 156 -0.76 -3.86 12.56
C ALA A 156 -1.80 -4.88 12.08
N ASP A 157 -2.15 -5.81 12.96
CA ASP A 157 -3.44 -6.51 12.86
C ASP A 157 -4.57 -5.52 13.12
N SER A 158 -5.58 -5.50 12.24
CA SER A 158 -6.62 -4.48 12.29
C SER A 158 -7.59 -4.66 13.45
N ALA A 159 -7.85 -5.90 13.91
CA ALA A 159 -8.69 -6.12 15.07
C ALA A 159 -8.02 -5.55 16.34
N GLY A 160 -6.74 -5.88 16.55
CA GLY A 160 -5.96 -5.35 17.66
C GLY A 160 -5.79 -3.82 17.60
N TYR A 161 -5.53 -3.27 16.41
CA TYR A 161 -5.44 -1.82 16.22
C TYR A 161 -6.75 -1.09 16.57
N LEU A 162 -7.89 -1.61 16.10
CA LEU A 162 -9.21 -1.02 16.36
C LEU A 162 -9.62 -1.14 17.83
N GLU A 163 -9.27 -2.22 18.52
CA GLU A 163 -9.54 -2.40 19.95
C GLU A 163 -8.75 -1.40 20.81
N ALA A 164 -7.49 -1.14 20.45
CA ALA A 164 -6.61 -0.20 21.14
C ALA A 164 -6.94 1.28 20.86
N LEU A 165 -7.82 1.57 19.89
CA LEU A 165 -8.04 2.93 19.39
C LEU A 165 -8.73 3.84 20.43
N PRO A 166 -8.09 4.97 20.82
CA PRO A 166 -8.70 5.92 21.74
C PRO A 166 -10.00 6.51 21.19
N ARG A 167 -10.96 6.82 22.08
CA ARG A 167 -12.28 7.35 21.67
C ARG A 167 -12.20 8.59 20.78
N HIS A 168 -11.22 9.46 20.98
CA HIS A 168 -11.04 10.70 20.22
C HIS A 168 -10.38 10.49 18.84
N GLU A 169 -9.81 9.31 18.61
CA GLU A 169 -9.19 8.91 17.34
C GLU A 169 -10.11 8.05 16.48
N ARG A 170 -11.30 7.67 16.99
CA ARG A 170 -12.27 6.86 16.25
C ARG A 170 -12.67 7.54 14.94
N PRO A 171 -12.75 6.78 13.84
CA PRO A 171 -13.13 7.32 12.53
C PRO A 171 -14.65 7.49 12.44
N ASP A 172 -15.08 8.19 11.38
CA ASP A 172 -16.48 8.26 10.98
C ASP A 172 -16.93 6.95 10.29
N ALA A 173 -16.00 6.27 9.61
CA ALA A 173 -16.25 5.00 8.94
C ALA A 173 -15.05 4.05 9.05
N ILE A 174 -15.32 2.74 9.11
CA ILE A 174 -14.31 1.68 8.98
C ILE A 174 -14.65 0.94 7.68
N TYR A 175 -13.68 0.84 6.78
CA TYR A 175 -13.76 0.09 5.54
C TYR A 175 -13.05 -1.25 5.69
N LEU A 176 -13.67 -2.32 5.17
CA LEU A 176 -13.19 -3.69 5.23
C LEU A 176 -13.44 -4.35 3.87
N ASP A 177 -12.38 -4.89 3.28
CA ASP A 177 -12.38 -5.73 2.07
C ASP A 177 -11.33 -6.83 2.23
N PRO A 178 -11.58 -7.83 3.11
CA PRO A 178 -10.66 -8.92 3.30
C PRO A 178 -10.62 -9.83 2.07
N MET A 179 -9.42 -10.29 1.70
CA MET A 179 -9.20 -11.30 0.65
C MET A 179 -9.70 -12.69 1.05
#